data_AF-A0A7S2US09-F1
#
_entry.id   AF-A0A7S2US09-F1
#
_cell.length_a   1.000
_cell.length_b   1.000
_cell.length_c   1.000
_cell.angle_alpha   90.00
_cell.angle_beta   90.00
_cell.angle_gamma   90.00
#
_symmetry.space_group_name_H-M   'P 1'
#
loop_
_entity.id
_entity.type
_entity.pdbx_description
1 polymer ?
#
loop_
_entity_poly.entity_id
_entity_poly.type
_entity_poly.pdbx_seq_one_letter_code
_entity_poly.pdbx_strand_id
1 'polypeptide(L)'
;FPPIFGLRIEENMKPKVEYLLSLGVDQKAIGKMATTFPQILYLSIERNIAPKLAFLVYCIEQSGVSKEESSQIALQMAFQTRFFSYSLPKRILPRSVCVLHNKPEKMTKFAHVLSYTDETFDKLYPFPTSSNFGTR
;
A
#
# COMPACT_ATOMS: atom_id res chain seq x y z
N PHE A 1 5.36 12.74 35.28
CA PHE A 1 5.44 12.28 33.88
C PHE A 1 5.79 13.51 33.04
N PRO A 2 6.94 13.59 32.34
CA PRO A 2 7.31 14.85 31.70
C PRO A 2 6.47 15.09 30.42
N PRO A 3 5.95 16.30 30.20
CA PRO A 3 5.07 16.64 29.06
C PRO A 3 5.77 16.65 27.69
N ILE A 4 7.09 16.48 27.64
CA ILE A 4 7.91 16.46 26.42
C ILE A 4 7.46 15.40 25.40
N PHE A 5 6.96 14.24 25.85
CA PHE A 5 6.45 13.22 24.94
C PHE A 5 5.09 13.58 24.34
N GLY A 6 4.23 14.30 25.07
CA GLY A 6 2.90 14.70 24.59
C GLY A 6 2.95 15.80 23.51
N LEU A 7 3.83 16.79 23.68
CA LEU A 7 3.93 17.93 22.77
C LEU A 7 4.41 17.52 21.36
N ARG A 8 5.44 16.67 21.27
CA ARG A 8 5.93 16.16 19.97
C ARG A 8 4.93 15.24 19.28
N ILE A 9 4.05 14.59 20.04
CA ILE A 9 2.99 13.75 19.50
C ILE A 9 1.94 14.63 18.82
N GLU A 10 1.44 15.68 19.50
CA GLU A 10 0.46 16.60 18.90
C GLU A 10 1.00 17.33 17.67
N GLU A 11 2.22 17.87 17.74
CA GLU A 11 2.83 18.63 16.66
C GLU A 11 3.10 17.79 15.39
N ASN A 12 3.39 16.48 15.54
CA ASN A 12 3.70 15.61 14.40
C ASN A 12 2.52 14.76 13.91
N MET A 13 1.54 14.47 14.76
CA MET A 13 0.39 13.63 14.39
C MET A 13 -0.71 14.43 13.71
N LYS A 14 -1.00 15.65 14.18
CA LYS A 14 -2.13 16.44 13.65
C LYS A 14 -2.02 16.68 12.13
N PRO A 15 -0.88 17.13 11.57
CA PRO A 15 -0.75 17.30 10.12
C PRO A 15 -0.93 16.00 9.33
N LYS A 16 -0.59 14.85 9.92
CA LYS A 16 -0.75 13.54 9.28
C LYS A 16 -2.19 13.08 9.28
N VAL A 17 -2.90 13.28 10.40
CA VAL A 17 -4.34 12.98 10.47
C VAL A 17 -5.10 13.88 9.49
N GLU A 18 -4.77 15.18 9.44
CA GLU A 18 -5.37 16.12 8.48
C GLU A 18 -5.09 15.71 7.02
N TYR A 19 -3.86 15.30 6.71
CA TYR A 19 -3.51 14.77 5.38
C TYR A 19 -4.30 13.49 5.04
N LEU A 20 -4.43 12.55 5.97
CA LEU A 20 -5.20 11.32 5.72
C LEU A 20 -6.69 11.62 5.53
N LEU A 21 -7.25 12.56 6.30
CA LEU A 21 -8.61 13.04 6.12
C LEU A 21 -8.80 13.74 4.76
N SER A 22 -7.82 14.53 4.31
CA SER A 22 -7.90 15.21 2.99
C SER A 22 -7.82 14.23 1.81
N LEU A 23 -7.26 13.04 2.01
CA LEU A 23 -7.33 11.93 1.07
C LEU A 23 -8.70 11.20 1.09
N GLY A 24 -9.64 11.61 1.94
CA GLY A 24 -10.94 10.95 2.07
C GLY A 24 -10.93 9.67 2.92
N VAL A 25 -9.87 9.44 3.70
CA VAL A 25 -9.80 8.29 4.61
C VAL A 25 -10.68 8.55 5.83
N ASP A 26 -11.61 7.63 6.10
CA ASP A 26 -12.51 7.74 7.24
C ASP A 26 -11.76 7.79 8.59
N GLN A 27 -12.24 8.62 9.51
CA GLN A 27 -11.62 8.84 10.82
C GLN A 27 -11.51 7.54 11.63
N LYS A 28 -12.49 6.63 11.51
CA LYS A 28 -12.43 5.32 12.17
C LYS A 28 -11.33 4.43 11.58
N ALA A 29 -11.11 4.49 10.27
CA ALA A 29 -10.02 3.78 9.61
C ALA A 29 -8.66 4.33 10.05
N ILE A 30 -8.52 5.66 10.15
CA ILE A 30 -7.32 6.30 10.70
C ILE A 30 -7.06 5.84 12.13
N GLY A 31 -8.09 5.86 13.00
CA GLY A 31 -7.98 5.38 14.38
C GLY A 31 -7.55 3.91 14.46
N LYS A 32 -8.17 3.03 13.67
CA LYS A 32 -7.80 1.60 13.61
C LYS A 32 -6.35 1.40 13.18
N MET A 33 -5.88 2.18 12.22
CA MET A 33 -4.50 2.11 11.74
C MET A 33 -3.51 2.64 12.78
N ALA A 34 -3.84 3.73 13.48
CA ALA A 34 -3.04 4.25 14.58
C ALA A 34 -2.87 3.21 15.70
N THR A 35 -3.91 2.41 15.97
CA THR A 35 -3.84 1.33 16.98
C THR A 35 -3.08 0.09 16.47
N THR A 36 -3.31 -0.34 15.23
CA THR A 36 -2.73 -1.60 14.70
C THR A 36 -1.34 -1.43 14.09
N PHE A 37 -1.00 -0.22 13.64
CA PHE A 37 0.29 0.13 13.06
C PHE A 37 0.67 1.58 13.47
N PRO A 38 0.99 1.83 14.75
CA PRO A 38 1.30 3.17 15.26
C PRO A 38 2.46 3.85 14.53
N GLN A 39 3.34 3.06 13.89
CA GLN A 39 4.45 3.55 13.10
C GLN A 39 4.01 4.43 11.91
N ILE A 40 2.78 4.30 11.42
CA ILE A 40 2.24 5.19 10.37
C ILE A 40 2.33 6.66 10.79
N LEU A 41 2.17 6.95 12.08
CA LEU A 41 2.18 8.30 12.63
C LEU A 41 3.60 8.88 12.67
N TYR A 42 4.63 8.06 12.46
CA TYR A 42 6.03 8.49 12.35
C TYR A 42 6.55 8.49 10.91
N LEU A 43 5.91 7.78 9.98
CA LEU A 43 6.31 7.78 8.56
C LEU A 43 6.15 9.16 7.92
N SER A 44 7.10 9.53 7.06
CA SER A 44 7.02 10.77 6.28
C SER A 44 5.95 10.63 5.20
N ILE A 45 5.10 11.65 5.06
CA ILE A 45 4.10 11.69 3.98
C ILE A 45 4.82 11.61 2.63
N GLU A 46 5.76 12.53 2.39
CA GLU A 46 6.46 12.69 1.11
C GLU A 46 7.41 11.54 0.79
N ARG A 47 8.07 10.96 1.81
CA ARG A 47 9.09 9.91 1.58
C ARG A 47 8.55 8.49 1.70
N ASN A 48 7.38 8.29 2.31
CA ASN A 48 6.86 6.94 2.58
C ASN A 48 5.41 6.76 2.14
N ILE A 49 4.48 7.61 2.57
CA ILE A 49 3.05 7.37 2.37
C ILE A 49 2.65 7.67 0.92
N ALA A 50 2.91 8.89 0.46
CA ALA A 50 2.59 9.35 -0.89
C ALA A 50 3.21 8.48 -1.99
N PRO A 51 4.52 8.17 -1.99
CA PRO A 51 5.11 7.36 -3.06
C PRO A 51 4.58 5.92 -3.10
N LYS A 52 4.30 5.30 -1.93
CA LYS A 52 3.71 3.95 -1.90
C LYS A 52 2.26 3.94 -2.38
N LEU A 53 1.47 4.98 -2.03
CA LEU A 53 0.10 5.13 -2.54
C LEU A 53 0.08 5.35 -4.04
N ALA A 54 0.90 6.28 -4.56
CA ALA A 54 0.99 6.56 -5.98
C ALA A 54 1.38 5.30 -6.78
N PHE A 55 2.36 4.54 -6.29
CA PHE A 55 2.74 3.27 -6.88
C PHE A 55 1.59 2.26 -6.89
N LEU A 56 0.83 2.17 -5.80
CA LEU A 56 -0.30 1.26 -5.69
C LEU A 56 -1.42 1.61 -6.67
N VAL A 57 -1.77 2.90 -6.78
CA VAL A 57 -2.74 3.41 -7.76
C VAL A 57 -2.29 3.05 -9.17
N TYR A 58 -1.04 3.37 -9.52
CA TYR A 58 -0.46 3.02 -10.82
C TYR A 58 -0.60 1.52 -11.13
N CYS A 59 -0.25 0.64 -10.19
CA CYS A 59 -0.39 -0.79 -10.40
C CYS A 59 -1.86 -1.22 -10.61
N ILE A 60 -2.81 -0.66 -9.85
CA ILE A 60 -4.24 -0.99 -10.04
C ILE A 60 -4.73 -0.51 -11.41
N GLU A 61 -4.30 0.66 -11.87
CA GLU A 61 -4.59 1.14 -13.23
C GLU A 61 -4.05 0.17 -14.31
N GLN A 62 -2.85 -0.38 -14.12
CA GLN A 62 -2.29 -1.40 -15.03
C GLN A 62 -3.09 -2.70 -15.07
N SER A 63 -4.03 -2.92 -14.14
CA SER A 63 -4.96 -4.05 -14.19
C SER A 63 -6.24 -3.79 -14.99
N GLY A 64 -6.37 -2.61 -15.61
CA GLY A 64 -7.52 -2.19 -16.42
C GLY A 64 -8.61 -1.44 -15.64
N VAL A 65 -8.32 -1.02 -14.41
CA VAL A 65 -9.25 -0.27 -13.57
C VAL A 65 -9.10 1.24 -13.86
N SER A 66 -10.21 1.98 -13.82
CA SER A 66 -10.18 3.43 -14.04
C SER A 66 -9.35 4.15 -12.96
N LYS A 67 -8.81 5.33 -13.27
CA LYS A 67 -8.01 6.12 -12.32
C LYS A 67 -8.75 6.47 -11.02
N GLU A 68 -10.02 6.86 -11.15
CA GLU A 68 -10.86 7.22 -10.00
C GLU A 68 -11.07 6.01 -9.09
N GLU A 69 -11.48 4.89 -9.67
CA GLU A 69 -11.70 3.64 -8.93
C GLU A 69 -10.39 3.08 -8.34
N SER A 70 -9.27 3.19 -9.07
CA SER A 70 -7.94 2.80 -8.60
C SER A 70 -7.52 3.58 -7.36
N SER A 71 -7.81 4.89 -7.33
CA SER A 71 -7.54 5.76 -6.18
C SER A 71 -8.35 5.32 -4.96
N GLN A 72 -9.65 5.05 -5.13
CA GLN A 72 -10.51 4.58 -4.04
C GLN A 72 -10.06 3.22 -3.49
N ILE A 73 -9.77 2.26 -4.37
CA ILE A 73 -9.28 0.92 -3.98
C ILE A 73 -7.93 1.03 -3.27
N ALA A 74 -7.00 1.85 -3.78
CA ALA A 74 -5.68 2.02 -3.17
C ALA A 74 -5.79 2.59 -1.76
N LEU A 75 -6.61 3.62 -1.55
CA LEU A 75 -6.85 4.22 -0.23
C LEU A 75 -7.47 3.20 0.72
N GLN A 76 -8.54 2.53 0.29
CA GLN A 76 -9.20 1.50 1.10
C GLN A 76 -8.22 0.40 1.51
N MET A 77 -7.46 -0.13 0.55
CA MET A 77 -6.52 -1.22 0.79
C MET A 77 -5.34 -0.79 1.65
N ALA A 78 -4.73 0.36 1.36
CA ALA A 78 -3.53 0.80 2.05
C ALA A 78 -3.78 1.09 3.53
N PHE A 79 -4.97 1.59 3.86
CA PHE A 79 -5.32 2.05 5.21
C PHE A 79 -6.16 1.08 6.03
N GLN A 80 -6.63 -0.02 5.43
CA GLN A 80 -7.29 -1.12 6.15
C GLN A 80 -6.40 -2.34 6.36
N THR A 81 -5.16 -2.32 5.85
CA THR A 81 -4.25 -3.46 5.87
C THR A 81 -2.84 -3.08 6.33
N ARG A 82 -1.92 -4.05 6.31
CA ARG A 82 -0.50 -3.88 6.65
C ARG A 82 0.33 -3.29 5.50
N PHE A 83 -0.30 -2.67 4.49
CA PHE A 83 0.37 -2.28 3.25
C PHE A 83 1.66 -1.45 3.52
N PHE A 84 1.57 -0.45 4.39
CA PHE A 84 2.71 0.42 4.72
C PHE A 84 3.83 -0.26 5.50
N SER A 85 3.57 -1.40 6.16
CA SER A 85 4.62 -2.15 6.88
C SER A 85 5.56 -2.90 5.94
N TYR A 86 5.16 -3.13 4.69
CA TYR A 86 5.99 -3.81 3.70
C TYR A 86 7.01 -2.85 3.04
N SER A 87 8.18 -3.39 2.74
CA SER A 87 9.22 -2.68 1.97
C SER A 87 8.80 -2.54 0.51
N LEU A 88 8.89 -1.32 -0.03
CA LEU A 88 8.63 -1.07 -1.45
C LEU A 88 9.56 -1.90 -2.36
N PRO A 89 10.90 -1.79 -2.27
CA PRO A 89 11.79 -2.51 -3.17
C PRO A 89 11.83 -4.02 -2.92
N LYS A 90 11.69 -4.48 -1.68
CA LYS A 90 11.87 -5.91 -1.35
C LYS A 90 10.59 -6.74 -1.44
N ARG A 91 9.41 -6.12 -1.37
CA ARG A 91 8.14 -6.86 -1.24
C ARG A 91 7.05 -6.36 -2.17
N ILE A 92 6.78 -5.05 -2.16
CA ILE A 92 5.66 -4.48 -2.92
C ILE A 92 5.96 -4.54 -4.42
N LEU A 93 7.13 -4.03 -4.84
CA LEU A 93 7.49 -3.93 -6.25
C LEU A 93 7.69 -5.28 -6.94
N PRO A 94 8.46 -6.25 -6.40
CA PRO A 94 8.63 -7.54 -7.06
C PRO A 94 7.30 -8.28 -7.22
N ARG A 95 6.44 -8.19 -6.20
CA ARG A 95 5.14 -8.88 -6.23
C ARG A 95 4.14 -8.20 -7.16
N SER A 96 4.16 -6.86 -7.28
CA SER A 96 3.23 -6.17 -8.16
C SER A 96 3.50 -6.53 -9.62
N VAL A 97 4.78 -6.60 -10.00
CA VAL A 97 5.21 -7.03 -11.34
C VAL A 97 4.69 -8.43 -11.66
N CYS A 98 4.94 -9.42 -10.79
CA CYS A 98 4.47 -10.78 -11.06
C CYS A 98 2.94 -10.90 -11.06
N VAL A 99 2.23 -10.16 -10.19
CA VAL A 99 0.76 -10.19 -10.19
C VAL A 99 0.21 -9.56 -11.48
N LEU A 100 0.73 -8.42 -11.92
CA LEU A 100 0.28 -7.79 -13.17
C LEU A 100 0.52 -8.67 -14.39
N HIS A 101 1.65 -9.39 -14.42
CA HIS A 101 1.96 -10.31 -15.51
C HIS A 101 1.05 -11.54 -15.52
N ASN A 102 0.81 -12.15 -14.36
CA ASN A 102 0.13 -13.45 -14.29
C ASN A 102 -1.39 -13.33 -14.14
N LYS A 103 -1.85 -12.45 -13.26
CA LYS A 103 -3.24 -12.33 -12.80
C LYS A 103 -3.56 -10.87 -12.42
N PRO A 104 -3.62 -9.96 -13.40
CA PRO A 104 -3.79 -8.53 -13.14
C PRO A 104 -5.04 -8.22 -12.30
N GLU A 105 -6.11 -9.00 -12.43
CA GLU A 105 -7.35 -8.83 -11.66
C GLU A 105 -7.16 -8.99 -10.15
N LYS A 106 -6.06 -9.63 -9.70
CA LYS A 106 -5.71 -9.76 -8.29
C LYS A 106 -5.08 -8.48 -7.71
N MET A 107 -4.74 -7.48 -8.52
CA MET A 107 -4.18 -6.22 -8.04
C MET A 107 -5.14 -5.45 -7.12
N THR A 108 -6.45 -5.59 -7.33
CA THR A 108 -7.49 -5.04 -6.44
C THR A 108 -7.49 -5.65 -5.03
N LYS A 109 -6.86 -6.83 -4.87
CA LYS A 109 -6.70 -7.55 -3.59
C LYS A 109 -5.22 -7.71 -3.22
N PHE A 110 -4.35 -6.80 -3.69
CA PHE A 110 -2.91 -6.96 -3.61
C PHE A 110 -2.37 -7.07 -2.17
N ALA A 111 -2.98 -6.40 -1.19
CA ALA A 111 -2.59 -6.52 0.21
C ALA A 111 -2.68 -7.96 0.74
N HIS A 112 -3.65 -8.76 0.28
CA HIS A 112 -3.72 -10.17 0.60
C HIS A 112 -2.55 -10.93 -0.04
N VAL A 113 -2.21 -10.62 -1.29
CA VAL A 113 -1.06 -11.22 -1.98
C VAL A 113 0.27 -10.88 -1.29
N LEU A 114 0.44 -9.67 -0.74
CA LEU A 114 1.63 -9.29 0.03
C LEU A 114 1.81 -10.12 1.31
N SER A 115 0.72 -10.71 1.82
CA SER A 115 0.71 -11.54 3.03
C SER A 115 1.21 -12.97 2.82
N TYR A 116 1.17 -13.48 1.59
CA TYR A 116 1.65 -14.83 1.28
C TYR A 116 3.13 -15.02 1.65
N THR A 117 3.49 -16.23 2.05
CA THR A 117 4.90 -16.64 2.11
C THR A 117 5.53 -16.55 0.71
N ASP A 118 6.85 -16.56 0.62
CA ASP A 118 7.52 -16.52 -0.68
C ASP A 118 7.23 -17.79 -1.49
N GLU A 119 7.27 -18.96 -0.86
CA GLU A 119 6.90 -20.23 -1.50
C GLU A 119 5.47 -20.22 -2.08
N THR A 120 4.47 -19.76 -1.32
CA THR A 120 3.09 -19.67 -1.82
C THR A 120 2.97 -18.64 -2.94
N PHE A 121 3.69 -17.52 -2.83
CA PHE A 121 3.69 -16.49 -3.84
C PHE A 121 4.30 -16.99 -5.17
N ASP A 122 5.47 -17.60 -5.13
CA ASP A 122 6.20 -18.06 -6.32
C ASP A 122 5.45 -19.15 -7.08
N LYS A 123 4.75 -20.05 -6.36
CA LYS A 123 3.86 -21.05 -6.97
C LYS A 123 2.67 -20.45 -7.71
N LEU A 124 2.13 -19.32 -7.23
CA LEU A 124 0.91 -18.71 -7.77
C LEU A 124 1.18 -17.61 -8.81
N TYR A 125 2.34 -16.96 -8.73
CA TYR A 125 2.75 -15.81 -9.53
C TYR A 125 4.23 -15.94 -9.94
N PRO A 126 4.57 -16.92 -10.80
CA PRO A 126 5.95 -17.15 -11.22
C PRO A 126 6.52 -15.90 -11.92
N PHE A 127 7.82 -15.69 -11.78
CA PHE A 127 8.49 -14.55 -12.41
C PHE A 127 8.41 -14.67 -13.94
N PRO A 128 8.20 -13.57 -14.68
CA PRO A 128 8.19 -13.61 -16.14
C PRO A 128 9.52 -14.13 -16.68
N THR A 129 9.53 -15.26 -17.38
CA THR A 129 10.70 -15.76 -18.10
C THR A 129 10.67 -15.30 -19.55
N SER A 130 11.86 -15.10 -20.14
CA SER A 130 12.06 -14.63 -21.52
C SER A 130 11.36 -15.47 -22.60
N SER A 131 10.88 -16.67 -22.25
CA SER A 131 10.17 -17.59 -23.14
C SER A 131 8.70 -17.21 -23.42
N ASN A 132 8.12 -16.26 -22.67
CA ASN A 132 6.70 -15.90 -22.79
C ASN A 132 6.43 -14.66 -23.65
N PHE A 133 7.46 -14.07 -24.28
CA PHE A 133 7.27 -13.19 -25.44
C PHE A 133 6.99 -14.04 -26.68
N GLY A 134 5.90 -14.81 -26.61
CA GLY A 134 5.34 -15.50 -27.75
C GLY A 134 4.76 -14.47 -28.70
N THR A 135 5.33 -14.42 -29.89
CA THR A 135 4.78 -13.82 -31.11
C THR A 135 3.26 -13.89 -31.16
N ARG A 136 2.61 -12.73 -31.05
CA ARG A 136 1.30 -12.46 -31.63
C ARG A 136 1.31 -11.09 -32.24
#